data_AF-A0ABD5JRS0-F1
#
_entry.id   AF-A0ABD5JRS0-F1
#
_cell.length_a   1.000
_cell.length_b   1.000
_cell.length_c   1.000
_cell.angle_alpha   90.00
_cell.angle_beta   90.00
_cell.angle_gamma   90.00
#
_symmetry.space_group_name_H-M   'P 1'
#
loop_
_entity.id
_entity.type
_entity.pdbx_description
1 polymer ?
#
loop_
_entity_poly.entity_id
_entity_poly.type
_entity_poly.pdbx_seq_one_letter_code
_entity_poly.pdbx_strand_id
1 'polypeptide(L)'
;LNEPIARRAVLLDITCDSDGTIDHYIDGDGIAGTMPMPDYPEEEPPLLGFFMVGAYQEILGNMHNLFGDTATADVVVGEDGQFTVIDYDEGNTVADMLEYVYQDPKELMKRYREQIEHSDLPASQAMSFLKELEAGLNGYTYLEDE
;
A
#
# COMPACT_ATOMS: atom_id res chain seq x y z
N LEU A 1 -4.38 -4.89 -22.35
CA LEU A 1 -3.74 -6.16 -22.81
C LEU A 1 -3.86 -6.42 -24.31
N ASN A 2 -4.85 -5.86 -25.03
CA ASN A 2 -5.01 -6.07 -26.49
C ASN A 2 -4.15 -5.14 -27.35
N GLU A 3 -3.30 -4.32 -26.72
CA GLU A 3 -2.43 -3.38 -27.39
C GLU A 3 -1.03 -3.98 -27.57
N PRO A 4 -0.32 -3.62 -28.66
CA PRO A 4 1.03 -4.12 -28.88
C PRO A 4 1.97 -3.63 -27.78
N ILE A 5 2.96 -4.45 -27.46
CA ILE A 5 4.05 -4.09 -26.55
C ILE A 5 4.84 -2.95 -27.19
N ALA A 6 4.96 -1.82 -26.48
CA ALA A 6 5.69 -0.64 -26.95
C ALA A 6 6.93 -0.35 -26.09
N ARG A 7 6.97 -0.84 -24.85
CA ARG A 7 8.05 -0.59 -23.90
C ARG A 7 8.34 -1.80 -23.00
N ARG A 8 9.43 -1.68 -22.25
CA ARG A 8 9.88 -2.64 -21.23
C ARG A 8 9.99 -1.92 -19.90
N ALA A 9 9.56 -2.58 -18.82
CA ALA A 9 9.60 -2.04 -17.47
C ALA A 9 10.27 -3.01 -16.49
N VAL A 10 10.79 -2.47 -15.38
CA VAL A 10 11.17 -3.22 -14.19
C VAL A 10 10.32 -2.66 -13.05
N LEU A 11 9.66 -3.54 -12.32
CA LEU A 11 8.83 -3.21 -11.17
C LEU A 11 9.68 -3.28 -9.91
N LEU A 12 9.66 -2.19 -9.16
CA LEU A 12 10.18 -2.07 -7.81
C LEU A 12 9.01 -1.74 -6.90
N ASP A 13 9.04 -2.25 -5.68
CA ASP A 13 8.11 -1.80 -4.64
C ASP A 13 8.55 -0.45 -4.05
N ILE A 14 7.81 0.00 -3.04
CA ILE A 14 8.01 1.28 -2.35
C ILE A 14 8.90 1.18 -1.11
N THR A 15 9.56 0.03 -0.91
CA THR A 15 10.50 -0.14 0.21
C THR A 15 11.76 0.70 0.00
N CYS A 16 12.52 0.88 1.07
CA CYS A 16 13.77 1.65 1.02
C CYS A 16 14.99 0.79 0.69
N ASP A 17 14.82 -0.53 0.65
CA ASP A 17 15.86 -1.46 0.27
C ASP A 17 15.82 -1.70 -1.24
N SER A 18 16.95 -2.14 -1.80
CA SER A 18 17.05 -2.44 -3.23
C SER A 18 16.55 -3.84 -3.59
N ASP A 19 16.26 -4.68 -2.59
CA ASP A 19 15.88 -6.08 -2.79
C ASP A 19 14.38 -6.22 -3.12
N GLY A 20 13.57 -5.18 -2.83
CA GLY A 20 12.17 -5.01 -3.24
C GLY A 20 11.95 -4.86 -4.75
N THR A 21 12.57 -5.71 -5.57
CA THR A 21 12.50 -5.67 -7.04
C THR A 21 12.08 -7.04 -7.59
N ILE A 22 11.25 -7.05 -8.64
CA ILE A 22 10.97 -8.29 -9.38
C ILE A 22 12.08 -8.51 -10.41
N ASP A 23 12.82 -9.60 -10.23
CA ASP A 23 13.94 -9.92 -11.13
C ASP A 23 13.48 -10.49 -12.48
N HIS A 24 12.37 -11.22 -12.52
CA HIS A 24 12.02 -12.12 -13.62
C HIS A 24 10.52 -12.01 -13.97
N TYR A 25 10.23 -11.90 -15.26
CA TYR A 25 8.88 -11.71 -15.80
C TYR A 25 8.55 -12.75 -16.86
N ILE A 26 7.28 -13.11 -16.97
CA ILE A 26 6.78 -13.98 -18.04
C ILE A 26 6.73 -13.17 -19.34
N ASP A 27 7.34 -13.68 -20.41
CA ASP A 27 7.33 -13.06 -21.73
C ASP A 27 7.35 -14.12 -22.84
N GLY A 28 6.26 -14.19 -23.62
CA GLY A 28 6.11 -15.08 -24.77
C GLY A 28 6.50 -16.52 -24.49
N ASP A 29 7.71 -16.89 -24.93
CA ASP A 29 8.24 -18.26 -24.89
C ASP A 29 9.04 -18.60 -23.61
N GLY A 30 9.10 -17.70 -22.62
CA GLY A 30 9.84 -17.98 -21.39
C GLY A 30 9.87 -16.86 -20.37
N ILE A 31 11.04 -16.68 -19.76
CA ILE A 31 11.30 -15.71 -18.69
C ILE A 31 12.27 -14.64 -19.20
N ALA A 32 11.96 -13.38 -18.93
CA ALA A 32 12.77 -12.22 -19.28
C ALA A 32 13.11 -11.40 -18.02
N GLY A 33 14.20 -10.61 -18.09
CA GLY A 33 14.57 -9.68 -17.01
C GLY A 33 13.80 -8.36 -17.01
N THR A 34 12.83 -8.18 -17.91
CA THR A 34 11.97 -6.98 -17.97
C THR A 34 10.55 -7.33 -18.41
N MET A 35 9.57 -6.62 -17.87
CA MET A 35 8.16 -6.80 -18.17
C MET A 35 7.80 -6.14 -19.51
N PRO A 36 7.18 -6.86 -20.46
CA PRO A 36 6.60 -6.24 -21.65
C PRO A 36 5.37 -5.41 -21.29
N MET A 37 5.34 -4.15 -21.70
CA MET A 37 4.24 -3.23 -21.42
C MET A 37 3.75 -2.52 -22.69
N PRO A 38 2.43 -2.36 -22.87
CA PRO A 38 1.88 -1.38 -23.80
C PRO A 38 2.34 0.03 -23.48
N ASP A 39 2.12 0.94 -24.42
CA ASP A 39 2.20 2.36 -24.12
C ASP A 39 0.99 2.77 -23.25
N TYR A 40 1.15 3.80 -22.42
CA TYR A 40 0.13 4.32 -21.51
C TYR A 40 0.49 5.77 -21.10
N PRO A 41 -0.50 6.66 -20.88
CA PRO A 41 -0.25 8.03 -20.41
C PRO A 41 0.43 8.02 -19.03
N GLU A 42 1.45 8.87 -18.82
CA GLU A 42 2.18 8.89 -17.55
C GLU A 42 1.29 9.31 -16.38
N GLU A 43 0.27 10.13 -16.65
CA GLU A 43 -0.71 10.59 -15.67
C GLU A 43 -1.77 9.53 -15.34
N GLU A 44 -1.83 8.43 -16.10
CA GLU A 44 -2.80 7.36 -15.90
C GLU A 44 -2.13 5.98 -16.10
N PRO A 45 -1.18 5.61 -15.21
CA PRO A 45 -0.55 4.31 -15.27
C PRO A 45 -1.57 3.19 -15.04
N PRO A 46 -1.44 2.04 -15.73
CA PRO A 46 -2.36 0.94 -15.56
C PRO A 46 -2.18 0.27 -14.18
N LEU A 47 -3.28 -0.23 -13.63
CA LEU A 47 -3.23 -1.12 -12.46
C LEU A 47 -2.47 -2.41 -12.80
N LEU A 48 -1.67 -2.87 -11.85
CA LEU A 48 -0.91 -4.11 -11.94
C LEU A 48 -1.60 -5.24 -11.19
N GLY A 49 -1.50 -6.46 -11.73
CA GLY A 49 -2.05 -7.66 -11.13
C GLY A 49 -0.98 -8.71 -10.91
N PHE A 50 -0.90 -9.22 -9.69
CA PHE A 50 -0.02 -10.33 -9.30
C PHE A 50 -0.86 -11.58 -9.15
N PHE A 51 -0.55 -12.61 -9.94
CA PHE A 51 -1.33 -13.85 -9.99
C PHE A 51 -0.52 -15.01 -9.42
N MET A 52 -1.21 -16.09 -9.04
CA MET A 52 -0.62 -17.30 -8.46
C MET A 52 0.03 -17.07 -7.08
N VAL A 53 -0.45 -16.08 -6.32
CA VAL A 53 0.05 -15.73 -4.98
C VAL A 53 -0.73 -16.35 -3.82
N GLY A 54 -1.81 -17.11 -4.09
CA GLY A 54 -2.71 -17.65 -3.04
C GLY A 54 -2.16 -18.82 -2.22
N ALA A 55 -0.88 -19.18 -2.37
CA ALA A 55 -0.23 -20.21 -1.56
C ALA A 55 0.98 -19.61 -0.86
N TYR A 56 1.10 -19.82 0.44
CA TYR A 56 2.17 -19.33 1.33
C TYR A 56 2.27 -17.81 1.52
N GLN A 57 1.99 -17.00 0.50
CA GLN A 57 2.33 -15.57 0.52
C GLN A 57 1.61 -14.77 1.60
N GLU A 58 0.34 -15.07 1.86
CA GLU A 58 -0.47 -14.34 2.84
C GLU A 58 0.11 -14.42 4.26
N ILE A 59 0.57 -15.60 4.70
CA ILE A 59 1.01 -15.81 6.09
C ILE A 59 2.52 -15.62 6.30
N LEU A 60 3.31 -15.65 5.23
CA LEU A 60 4.77 -15.53 5.31
C LEU A 60 5.26 -14.09 5.11
N GLY A 61 4.35 -13.15 4.85
CA GLY A 61 4.66 -11.72 4.79
C GLY A 61 5.36 -11.23 6.05
N ASN A 62 6.24 -10.26 5.88
CA ASN A 62 6.84 -9.52 6.99
C ASN A 62 6.50 -8.03 6.85
N MET A 63 6.68 -7.27 7.93
CA MET A 63 6.36 -5.85 7.97
C MET A 63 7.61 -4.99 7.66
N HIS A 64 8.25 -5.21 6.50
CA HIS A 64 9.40 -4.39 6.09
C HIS A 64 8.98 -2.92 6.00
N ASN A 65 9.80 -2.01 6.53
CA ASN A 65 9.44 -0.60 6.66
C ASN A 65 8.10 -0.31 7.38
N LEU A 66 7.58 -1.27 8.15
CA LEU A 66 6.27 -1.18 8.78
C LEU A 66 5.11 -1.04 7.78
N PHE A 67 5.27 -1.54 6.55
CA PHE A 67 4.14 -1.82 5.69
C PHE A 67 3.41 -3.06 6.24
N GLY A 68 2.16 -2.87 6.63
CA GLY A 68 1.35 -3.94 7.19
C GLY A 68 0.59 -4.71 6.11
N ASP A 69 -0.38 -5.51 6.58
CA ASP A 69 -1.20 -6.34 5.71
C ASP A 69 -1.97 -5.48 4.70
N THR A 70 -2.08 -6.00 3.47
CA THR A 70 -2.84 -5.34 2.41
C THR A 70 -4.35 -5.47 2.65
N ALA A 71 -5.15 -4.54 2.15
CA ALA A 71 -6.60 -4.71 2.12
C ALA A 71 -6.96 -5.95 1.29
N THR A 72 -7.90 -6.76 1.78
CA THR A 72 -8.33 -8.00 1.11
C THR A 72 -9.84 -8.02 0.92
N ALA A 73 -10.31 -8.70 -0.12
CA ALA A 73 -11.73 -8.79 -0.43
C ALA A 73 -12.07 -10.17 -1.00
N ASP A 74 -13.10 -10.80 -0.45
CA ASP A 74 -13.65 -12.03 -0.97
C ASP A 74 -14.73 -11.72 -2.01
N VAL A 75 -14.52 -12.15 -3.25
CA VAL A 75 -15.40 -11.88 -4.37
C VAL A 75 -16.05 -13.16 -4.88
N VAL A 76 -17.39 -13.17 -4.93
CA VAL A 76 -18.19 -14.26 -5.50
C VAL A 76 -18.87 -13.79 -6.78
N VAL A 77 -18.85 -14.62 -7.82
CA VAL A 77 -19.55 -14.38 -9.08
C VAL A 77 -20.79 -15.28 -9.15
N GLY A 78 -21.96 -14.66 -9.27
CA GLY A 78 -23.25 -15.35 -9.41
C GLY A 78 -23.47 -15.94 -10.80
N GLU A 79 -24.52 -16.76 -10.94
CA GLU A 79 -24.89 -17.38 -12.22
C GLU A 79 -25.30 -16.37 -13.29
N ASP A 80 -25.73 -15.17 -12.89
CA ASP A 80 -26.06 -14.04 -13.76
C ASP A 80 -24.83 -13.26 -14.24
N GLY A 81 -23.62 -13.66 -13.79
CA GLY A 81 -22.36 -13.01 -14.10
C GLY A 81 -22.07 -11.76 -13.27
N GLN A 82 -22.94 -11.40 -12.32
CA GLN A 82 -22.69 -10.29 -11.41
C GLN A 82 -21.75 -10.75 -10.28
N PHE A 83 -20.79 -9.90 -9.91
CA PHE A 83 -19.94 -10.15 -8.76
C PHE A 83 -20.48 -9.44 -7.52
N THR A 84 -20.19 -9.99 -6.35
CA THR A 84 -20.46 -9.39 -5.05
C THR A 84 -19.26 -9.58 -4.15
N VAL A 85 -18.90 -8.54 -3.40
CA VAL A 85 -17.91 -8.62 -2.33
C VAL A 85 -18.64 -9.12 -1.08
N ILE A 86 -18.21 -10.27 -0.55
CA ILE A 86 -18.88 -10.93 0.58
C ILE A 86 -18.15 -10.76 1.91
N ASP A 87 -16.85 -10.47 1.86
CA ASP A 87 -16.02 -10.16 3.02
C ASP A 87 -14.94 -9.16 2.61
N TYR A 88 -14.49 -8.35 3.57
CA TYR A 88 -13.52 -7.29 3.34
C TYR A 88 -12.70 -7.00 4.61
N ASP A 89 -11.38 -6.97 4.46
CA ASP A 89 -10.43 -6.52 5.46
C ASP A 89 -9.73 -5.25 4.94
N GLU A 90 -9.68 -4.20 5.77
CA GLU A 90 -9.09 -2.90 5.42
C GLU A 90 -7.55 -2.94 5.39
N GLY A 91 -6.93 -4.01 5.89
CA GLY A 91 -5.51 -4.09 6.13
C GLY A 91 -5.09 -3.28 7.35
N ASN A 92 -3.79 -3.02 7.49
CA ASN A 92 -3.29 -2.34 8.69
C ASN A 92 -3.12 -0.83 8.51
N THR A 93 -3.41 -0.12 9.59
CA THR A 93 -3.10 1.30 9.78
C THR A 93 -1.70 1.51 10.36
N VAL A 94 -1.20 2.74 10.30
CA VAL A 94 0.07 3.11 10.97
C VAL A 94 -0.01 2.86 12.49
N ALA A 95 -1.16 3.09 13.10
CA ALA A 95 -1.40 2.81 14.52
C ALA A 95 -1.23 1.32 14.85
N ASP A 96 -1.75 0.41 14.03
CA ASP A 96 -1.59 -1.04 14.21
C ASP A 96 -0.11 -1.45 14.18
N MET A 97 0.67 -0.84 13.28
CA MET A 97 2.10 -1.10 13.16
C MET A 97 2.91 -0.56 14.33
N LEU A 98 2.49 0.57 14.91
CA LEU A 98 3.08 1.07 16.16
C LEU A 98 2.81 0.13 17.33
N GLU A 99 1.59 -0.39 17.46
CA GLU A 99 1.24 -1.38 18.49
C GLU A 99 2.05 -2.67 18.32
N TYR A 100 2.25 -3.13 17.08
CA TYR A 100 3.07 -4.29 16.75
C TYR A 100 4.51 -4.16 17.28
N VAL A 101 5.10 -2.96 17.23
CA VAL A 101 6.43 -2.67 17.80
C VAL A 101 6.40 -2.18 19.25
N TYR A 102 5.31 -2.46 19.97
CA TYR A 102 5.10 -2.14 21.39
C TYR A 102 5.08 -0.64 21.71
N GLN A 103 4.65 0.19 20.76
CA GLN A 103 4.38 1.61 20.97
C GLN A 103 2.87 1.85 21.09
N ASP A 104 2.47 2.77 21.97
CA ASP A 104 1.06 3.14 22.14
C ASP A 104 0.75 4.40 21.31
N PRO A 105 -0.05 4.31 20.23
CA PRO A 105 -0.44 5.46 19.41
C PRO A 105 -1.13 6.56 20.21
N LYS A 106 -1.86 6.21 21.29
CA LYS A 106 -2.57 7.18 22.14
C LYS A 106 -1.60 7.99 22.99
N GLU A 107 -0.56 7.35 23.51
CA GLU A 107 0.51 8.05 24.24
C GLU A 107 1.31 8.94 23.29
N LEU A 108 1.57 8.50 22.06
CA LEU A 108 2.20 9.33 21.03
C LEU A 108 1.36 10.58 20.72
N MET A 109 0.05 10.42 20.49
CA MET A 109 -0.88 11.54 20.27
C MET A 109 -0.95 12.49 21.46
N LYS A 110 -0.93 11.96 22.68
CA LYS A 110 -0.94 12.77 23.90
C LYS A 110 0.32 13.64 24.00
N ARG A 111 1.51 13.04 23.80
CA ARG A 111 2.78 13.78 23.82
C ARG A 111 2.85 14.84 22.72
N TYR A 112 2.36 14.52 21.53
CA TYR A 112 2.34 15.49 20.43
C TYR A 112 1.43 16.67 20.74
N ARG A 113 0.26 16.43 21.35
CA ARG A 113 -0.62 17.49 21.84
C ARG A 113 0.06 18.37 22.89
N GLU A 114 0.74 17.76 23.86
CA GLU A 114 1.51 18.51 24.87
C GLU A 114 2.59 19.38 24.22
N GLN A 115 3.30 18.89 23.19
CA GLN A 115 4.29 19.68 22.44
C GLN A 115 3.66 20.87 21.70
N ILE A 116 2.51 20.67 21.06
CA ILE A 116 1.78 21.74 20.36
C ILE A 116 1.30 22.81 21.34
N GLU A 117 0.82 22.43 22.52
CA GLU A 117 0.38 23.38 23.56
C GLU A 117 1.52 24.28 24.07
N HIS A 118 2.76 23.81 24.02
CA HIS A 118 3.95 24.57 24.41
C HIS A 118 4.64 25.29 23.24
N SER A 119 4.05 25.25 22.05
CA SER A 119 4.58 25.91 20.86
C SER A 119 4.04 27.33 20.69
N ASP A 120 4.77 28.17 19.96
CA ASP A 120 4.31 29.52 19.58
C ASP A 120 3.41 29.50 18.32
N LEU A 121 2.84 28.34 17.97
CA LEU A 121 2.03 28.18 16.76
C LEU A 121 0.67 28.90 16.90
N PRO A 122 0.17 29.52 15.82
CA PRO A 122 -1.21 29.98 15.77
C PRO A 122 -2.18 28.82 16.01
N ALA A 123 -3.28 29.08 16.72
CA ALA A 123 -4.26 28.05 17.08
C ALA A 123 -4.82 27.26 15.87
N SER A 124 -5.01 27.93 14.73
CA SER A 124 -5.44 27.27 13.49
C SER A 124 -4.41 26.28 12.95
N GLN A 125 -3.13 26.63 13.03
CA GLN A 125 -2.03 25.77 12.58
C GLN A 125 -1.80 24.60 13.53
N ALA A 126 -1.83 24.86 14.85
CA ALA A 126 -1.81 23.83 15.88
C ALA A 126 -2.91 22.78 15.67
N MET A 127 -4.14 23.22 15.36
CA MET A 127 -5.26 22.31 15.08
C MET A 127 -5.09 21.54 13.76
N SER A 128 -4.50 22.14 12.73
CA SER A 128 -4.17 21.45 11.47
C SER A 128 -3.21 20.30 11.71
N PHE A 129 -2.10 20.55 12.43
CA PHE A 129 -1.08 19.53 12.70
C PHE A 129 -1.60 18.38 13.56
N LEU A 130 -2.45 18.67 14.55
CA LEU A 130 -3.11 17.61 15.33
C LEU A 130 -3.95 16.71 14.44
N LYS A 131 -4.71 17.31 13.51
CA LYS A 131 -5.56 16.58 12.58
C LYS A 131 -4.75 15.78 11.56
N GLU A 132 -3.65 16.34 11.05
CA GLU A 132 -2.75 15.67 10.12
C GLU A 132 -2.09 14.45 10.78
N LEU A 133 -1.59 14.57 12.01
CA LEU A 133 -1.02 13.42 12.72
C LEU A 133 -2.07 12.36 13.03
N GLU A 134 -3.26 12.77 13.48
CA GLU A 134 -4.36 11.84 13.74
C GLU A 134 -4.79 11.10 12.46
N ALA A 135 -4.85 11.81 11.33
CA ALA A 135 -5.14 11.21 10.03
C ALA A 135 -4.03 10.24 9.60
N GLY A 136 -2.76 10.59 9.77
CA GLY A 136 -1.65 9.72 9.44
C GLY A 136 -1.59 8.46 10.30
N LEU A 137 -1.90 8.55 11.60
CA LEU A 137 -1.93 7.38 12.49
C LEU A 137 -3.07 6.41 12.16
N ASN A 138 -4.25 6.92 11.86
CA ASN A 138 -5.39 6.10 11.46
C ASN A 138 -5.39 5.79 9.95
N GLY A 139 -4.40 6.30 9.22
CA GLY A 139 -4.22 6.12 7.80
C GLY A 139 -3.67 4.75 7.49
N TYR A 140 -3.94 4.31 6.26
CA TYR A 140 -3.42 3.07 5.73
C TYR A 140 -1.89 3.11 5.66
N THR A 141 -1.23 1.96 5.82
CA THR A 141 0.24 1.91 5.83
C THR A 141 0.88 2.22 4.46
N TYR A 142 0.13 2.12 3.37
CA TYR A 142 0.59 2.39 2.01
C TYR A 142 0.37 3.85 1.61
N LEU A 143 1.02 4.26 0.51
CA LEU A 143 1.01 5.64 0.02
C LEU A 143 -0.30 5.99 -0.71
N GLU A 144 -0.65 7.27 -0.70
CA GLU A 144 -1.72 7.85 -1.52
C GLU A 144 -1.15 8.42 -2.84
N ASP A 145 -1.94 8.37 -3.92
CA ASP A 145 -1.58 9.03 -5.18
C ASP A 145 -1.55 10.57 -5.00
N GLU A 146 -0.57 11.25 -5.61
CA GLU A 146 -0.41 12.72 -5.58
C GLU A 146 -1.32 13.48 -6.56
#